data_AF-A0A3S0KEY5-F1
#
_entry.id   AF-A0A3S0KEY5-F1
#
_cell.length_a   1.000
_cell.length_b   1.000
_cell.length_c   1.000
_cell.angle_alpha   90.00
_cell.angle_beta   90.00
_cell.angle_gamma   90.00
#
_symmetry.space_group_name_H-M   'P 1'
#
loop_
_entity.id
_entity.type
_entity.pdbx_description
1 polymer ?
#
loop_
_entity_poly.entity_id
_entity_poly.type
_entity_poly.pdbx_seq_one_letter_code
_entity_poly.pdbx_strand_id
1 'polypeptide(L)'
;MPIPLGFRRHGMFVVQADGDSMTLPDGSGITHGSLVLVHGRDVLTERGHCYAFRLDDGTLVLKRLNLYQGRPALHSDNPAYGPLLLDAGIRNLGRVYAYNVAGRGWVSSGYRGL
;
A
#
# COMPACT_ATOMS: atom_id res chain seq x y z
N MET A 1 10.21 -12.52 -12.11
CA MET A 1 11.12 -11.34 -12.14
C MET A 1 11.82 -11.22 -10.79
N PRO A 2 13.16 -11.15 -10.73
CA PRO A 2 13.87 -11.03 -9.45
C PRO A 2 13.62 -9.66 -8.79
N ILE A 3 13.67 -9.62 -7.45
CA ILE A 3 13.62 -8.37 -6.67
C ILE A 3 15.00 -7.71 -6.71
N PRO A 4 15.17 -6.44 -7.14
CA PRO A 4 16.45 -5.73 -7.13
C PRO A 4 17.03 -5.60 -5.72
N LEU A 5 18.36 -5.66 -5.59
CA LEU A 5 19.05 -5.59 -4.29
C LEU A 5 18.64 -4.37 -3.46
N GLY A 6 18.44 -3.21 -4.09
CA GLY A 6 18.04 -1.98 -3.40
C GLY A 6 16.72 -2.09 -2.62
N PHE A 7 15.82 -2.99 -3.05
CA PHE A 7 14.52 -3.22 -2.41
C PHE A 7 14.52 -4.38 -1.41
N ARG A 8 15.59 -5.18 -1.32
CA ARG A 8 15.63 -6.33 -0.41
C ARG A 8 15.88 -5.87 1.03
N ARG A 9 15.06 -6.33 1.96
CA ARG A 9 15.19 -6.17 3.41
C ARG A 9 14.78 -7.49 4.09
N HIS A 10 15.32 -7.75 5.28
CA HIS A 10 14.88 -8.89 6.08
C HIS A 10 13.46 -8.67 6.61
N GLY A 11 12.65 -9.74 6.67
CA GLY A 11 11.27 -9.64 7.15
C GLY A 11 10.29 -9.04 6.14
N MET A 12 10.66 -9.04 4.86
CA MET A 12 9.75 -8.67 3.79
C MET A 12 8.86 -9.82 3.37
N PHE A 13 7.66 -9.48 2.90
CA PHE A 13 6.76 -10.39 2.22
C PHE A 13 6.18 -9.73 0.97
N VAL A 14 5.62 -10.56 0.09
CA VAL A 14 4.99 -10.13 -1.17
C VAL A 14 3.48 -10.28 -1.04
N VAL A 15 2.75 -9.27 -1.49
CA VAL A 15 1.30 -9.31 -1.68
C VAL A 15 1.01 -9.10 -3.15
N GLN A 16 0.08 -9.86 -3.73
CA GLN A 16 -0.44 -9.54 -5.05
C GLN A 16 -1.68 -8.65 -4.89
N ALA A 17 -1.68 -7.48 -5.52
CA ALA A 17 -2.80 -6.56 -5.51
C ALA A 17 -3.98 -7.12 -6.29
N ASP A 18 -5.16 -7.06 -5.68
CA ASP A 18 -6.44 -7.37 -6.31
C ASP A 18 -7.33 -6.12 -6.32
N GLY A 19 -8.13 -5.96 -7.38
CA GLY A 19 -8.85 -4.73 -7.69
C GLY A 19 -7.97 -3.55 -8.13
N ASP A 20 -8.58 -2.37 -8.18
CA ASP A 20 -8.01 -1.13 -8.74
C ASP A 20 -8.03 0.05 -7.75
N SER A 21 -8.28 -0.21 -6.46
CA SER A 21 -8.37 0.85 -5.44
C SER A 21 -7.06 1.64 -5.24
N MET A 22 -5.92 1.08 -5.66
CA MET A 22 -4.62 1.74 -5.62
C MET A 22 -4.08 2.12 -7.01
N THR A 23 -4.93 2.00 -8.04
CA THR A 23 -4.66 2.47 -9.40
C THR A 23 -4.87 3.98 -9.44
N LEU A 24 -3.90 4.72 -9.94
CA LEU A 24 -4.03 6.16 -10.15
C LEU A 24 -4.99 6.48 -11.30
N PRO A 25 -5.52 7.72 -11.37
CA PRO A 25 -6.39 8.14 -12.47
C PRO A 25 -5.79 7.99 -13.87
N ASP A 26 -4.46 8.03 -14.01
CA ASP A 26 -3.74 7.82 -15.27
C ASP A 26 -3.50 6.33 -15.61
N GLY A 27 -4.04 5.41 -14.80
CA GLY A 27 -3.87 3.96 -14.94
C GLY A 27 -2.52 3.44 -14.41
N SER A 28 -1.69 4.29 -13.82
CA SER A 28 -0.42 3.89 -13.20
C SER A 28 -0.59 3.52 -11.71
N GLY A 29 0.53 3.31 -11.00
CA GLY A 29 0.51 2.96 -9.58
C GLY A 29 0.39 1.45 -9.34
N ILE A 30 -0.28 1.07 -8.24
CA ILE A 30 -0.45 -0.33 -7.86
C ILE A 30 -1.74 -0.82 -8.51
N THR A 31 -1.61 -1.37 -9.72
CA THR A 31 -2.73 -1.92 -10.49
C THR A 31 -3.04 -3.36 -10.09
N HIS A 32 -4.22 -3.84 -10.48
CA HIS A 32 -4.58 -5.26 -10.37
C HIS A 32 -3.45 -6.16 -10.90
N GLY A 33 -3.12 -7.20 -10.14
CA GLY A 33 -2.05 -8.16 -10.46
C GLY A 33 -0.64 -7.72 -10.07
N SER A 34 -0.44 -6.49 -9.58
CA SER A 34 0.88 -6.03 -9.11
C SER A 34 1.34 -6.83 -7.89
N LEU A 35 2.53 -7.40 -7.95
CA LEU A 35 3.31 -7.84 -6.80
C LEU A 35 3.85 -6.62 -6.04
N VAL A 36 3.57 -6.58 -4.76
CA VAL A 36 3.85 -5.48 -3.84
C VAL A 36 4.76 -5.98 -2.73
N LEU A 37 5.85 -5.26 -2.51
CA LEU A 37 6.85 -5.54 -1.50
C LEU A 37 6.56 -4.79 -0.22
N VAL A 38 6.27 -5.55 0.83
CA VAL A 38 5.95 -5.02 2.16
C VAL A 38 7.06 -5.37 3.14
N HIS A 39 7.50 -4.40 3.92
CA HIS A 39 8.45 -4.62 5.00
C HIS A 39 7.69 -4.79 6.32
N GLY A 40 7.53 -6.03 6.77
CA GLY A 40 6.66 -6.37 7.91
C GLY A 40 7.13 -5.88 9.27
N ARG A 41 8.38 -5.39 9.36
CA ARG A 41 8.94 -4.79 10.59
C ARG A 41 8.85 -3.26 10.61
N ASP A 42 8.48 -2.64 9.49
CA ASP A 42 8.26 -1.19 9.40
C ASP A 42 6.76 -0.91 9.49
N VAL A 43 6.28 -0.85 10.72
CA VAL A 43 4.89 -0.55 11.06
C VAL A 43 4.72 0.88 11.57
N LEU A 44 5.79 1.68 11.58
CA LEU A 44 5.73 3.07 12.01
C LEU A 44 4.93 3.86 10.99
N THR A 45 3.75 4.29 11.43
CA THR A 45 2.75 4.94 10.60
C THR A 45 3.08 6.40 10.36
N GLU A 46 3.70 6.67 9.22
CA GLU A 46 3.91 8.01 8.68
C GLU A 46 2.84 8.35 7.64
N ARG A 47 2.33 9.59 7.68
CA ARG A 47 1.32 10.07 6.72
C ARG A 47 1.88 10.00 5.29
N GLY A 48 1.00 9.85 4.31
CA GLY A 48 1.31 9.80 2.89
C GLY A 48 2.05 8.54 2.41
N HIS A 49 2.50 7.69 3.31
CA HIS A 49 3.06 6.38 2.95
C HIS A 49 1.97 5.34 2.74
N CYS A 50 2.27 4.37 1.88
CA CYS A 50 1.41 3.21 1.63
C CYS A 50 1.81 2.05 2.55
N TYR A 51 0.82 1.37 3.09
CA TYR A 51 1.00 0.22 3.98
C TYR A 51 0.05 -0.90 3.57
N ALA A 52 0.39 -2.12 3.97
CA ALA A 52 -0.54 -3.23 3.99
C ALA A 52 -1.26 -3.26 5.34
N PHE A 53 -2.58 -3.35 5.30
CA PHE A 53 -3.43 -3.49 6.49
C PHE A 53 -4.22 -4.78 6.41
N ARG A 54 -4.55 -5.34 7.57
CA ARG A 54 -5.58 -6.37 7.71
C ARG A 54 -6.80 -5.76 8.39
N LEU A 55 -7.94 -5.85 7.73
CA LEU A 55 -9.24 -5.43 8.26
C LEU A 55 -9.78 -6.48 9.24
N ASP A 56 -10.87 -6.14 9.93
CA ASP A 56 -11.50 -6.96 10.98
C ASP A 56 -12.01 -8.31 10.48
N ASP A 57 -12.49 -8.34 9.23
CA ASP A 57 -12.93 -9.55 8.53
C ASP A 57 -11.77 -10.42 8.02
N GLY A 58 -10.52 -9.99 8.26
CA GLY A 58 -9.31 -10.67 7.80
C GLY A 58 -8.84 -10.25 6.41
N THR A 59 -9.58 -9.41 5.70
CA THR A 59 -9.22 -8.93 4.36
C THR A 59 -7.92 -8.12 4.41
N LEU A 60 -6.99 -8.41 3.51
CA LEU A 60 -5.75 -7.64 3.35
C LEU A 60 -5.95 -6.54 2.32
N VAL A 61 -5.66 -5.29 2.69
CA VAL A 61 -5.77 -4.13 1.81
C VAL A 61 -4.47 -3.35 1.75
N LEU A 62 -4.22 -2.69 0.61
CA LEU A 62 -3.15 -1.71 0.44
C LEU A 62 -3.76 -0.32 0.42
N LYS A 63 -3.27 0.58 1.28
CA LYS A 63 -3.82 1.94 1.43
C LYS A 63 -2.75 2.95 1.86
N ARG A 64 -2.96 4.21 1.49
CA ARG A 64 -2.20 5.35 2.01
C ARG A 64 -2.73 5.73 3.39
N LEU A 65 -1.85 5.92 4.35
CA LEU A 65 -2.28 6.47 5.63
C LEU A 65 -2.27 8.00 5.55
N ASN A 66 -3.39 8.65 5.86
CA ASN A 66 -3.43 10.11 6.03
C ASN A 66 -4.54 10.49 7.02
N LEU A 67 -4.88 11.78 7.11
CA LEU A 67 -6.06 12.23 7.82
C LEU A 67 -7.28 12.31 6.91
N TYR A 68 -8.45 12.08 7.48
CA TYR A 68 -9.74 12.43 6.92
C TYR A 68 -10.56 13.08 8.03
N GLN A 69 -10.97 14.33 7.83
CA GLN A 69 -11.67 15.12 8.85
C GLN A 69 -10.95 15.14 10.21
N GLY A 70 -9.62 15.31 10.18
CA GLY A 70 -8.77 15.36 11.38
C GLY A 70 -8.45 14.00 12.03
N ARG A 71 -8.99 12.90 11.51
CA ARG A 71 -8.80 11.54 12.06
C ARG A 71 -7.95 10.68 11.14
N PRO A 72 -7.09 9.78 11.65
CA PRO A 72 -6.37 8.82 10.81
C PRO A 72 -7.32 7.99 9.95
N ALA A 73 -6.98 7.86 8.67
CA ALA A 73 -7.79 7.16 7.68
C ALA A 73 -6.91 6.53 6.60
N LEU A 74 -7.45 5.47 6.01
CA LEU A 74 -6.90 4.72 4.91
C LEU A 74 -7.46 5.25 3.60
N HIS A 75 -6.59 5.85 2.79
CA HIS A 75 -6.93 6.43 1.50
C HIS A 75 -6.54 5.51 0.35
N SER A 76 -7.41 5.45 -0.64
CA SER A 76 -7.15 4.86 -1.94
C SER A 76 -6.47 5.88 -2.86
N ASP A 77 -5.57 5.43 -3.74
CA ASP A 77 -5.03 6.30 -4.80
C ASP A 77 -6.09 6.49 -5.92
N ASN A 78 -7.09 5.60 -6.01
CA ASN A 78 -8.24 5.71 -6.90
C ASN A 78 -9.38 6.52 -6.23
N PRO A 79 -9.80 7.67 -6.79
CA PRO A 79 -10.81 8.55 -6.18
C PRO A 79 -12.23 7.97 -6.16
N ALA A 80 -12.51 6.89 -6.91
CA ALA A 80 -13.79 6.19 -6.84
C ALA A 80 -14.02 5.50 -5.47
N TYR A 81 -12.96 5.34 -4.68
CA TYR A 81 -12.99 4.69 -3.38
C TYR A 81 -12.79 5.72 -2.27
N GLY A 82 -13.83 5.95 -1.48
CA GLY A 82 -13.77 6.85 -0.33
C GLY A 82 -12.79 6.37 0.76
N PRO A 83 -12.32 7.29 1.63
CA PRO A 83 -11.43 6.94 2.72
C PRO A 83 -12.15 6.08 3.76
N LEU A 84 -11.42 5.09 4.30
CA LEU A 84 -11.87 4.26 5.42
C LEU A 84 -11.22 4.78 6.71
N LEU A 85 -12.02 5.14 7.72
CA LEU A 85 -11.47 5.57 9.00
C LEU A 85 -10.66 4.44 9.64
N LEU A 86 -9.50 4.76 10.17
CA LEU A 86 -8.69 3.80 10.92
C LEU A 86 -9.30 3.61 12.31
N ASP A 87 -9.54 2.35 12.68
CA ASP A 87 -10.01 1.96 14.01
C ASP A 87 -9.06 0.93 14.67
N ALA A 88 -9.46 0.41 15.83
CA ALA A 88 -8.64 -0.51 16.63
C ALA A 88 -8.61 -1.95 16.09
N GLY A 89 -9.55 -2.34 15.24
CA GLY A 89 -9.59 -3.68 14.67
C GLY A 89 -8.63 -3.82 13.48
N ILE A 90 -8.41 -2.72 12.75
CA ILE A 90 -7.48 -2.66 11.63
C ILE A 90 -6.03 -2.78 12.10
N ARG A 91 -5.30 -3.77 11.58
CA ARG A 91 -3.88 -4.00 11.89
C ARG A 91 -2.97 -3.58 10.76
N ASN A 92 -1.97 -2.75 11.06
CA ASN A 92 -0.87 -2.47 10.14
C ASN A 92 0.07 -3.69 10.06
N LEU A 93 0.28 -4.21 8.86
CA LEU A 93 1.15 -5.34 8.57
C LEU A 93 2.53 -4.94 8.06
N GLY A 94 2.74 -3.66 7.75
CA GLY A 94 4.03 -3.13 7.31
C GLY A 94 3.94 -2.14 6.15
N ARG A 95 5.02 -1.38 5.96
CA ARG A 95 5.15 -0.37 4.90
C ARG A 95 5.38 -1.00 3.54
N VAL A 96 4.65 -0.51 2.54
CA VAL A 96 4.90 -0.84 1.14
C VAL A 96 6.10 -0.06 0.65
N TYR A 97 7.15 -0.74 0.18
CA TYR A 97 8.37 -0.11 -0.33
C TYR A 97 8.38 0.01 -1.85
N ALA A 98 7.88 -1.02 -2.53
CA ALA A 98 7.88 -1.07 -3.98
C ALA A 98 6.75 -1.96 -4.50
N TYR A 99 6.40 -1.78 -5.76
CA TYR A 99 5.48 -2.64 -6.49
C TYR A 99 6.05 -2.89 -7.89
N ASN A 100 5.71 -4.02 -8.49
CA ASN A 100 6.06 -4.24 -9.88
C ASN A 100 5.04 -3.57 -10.80
N VAL A 101 5.53 -3.10 -11.93
CA VAL A 101 4.71 -2.67 -13.05
C VAL A 101 4.97 -3.63 -14.20
N ALA A 102 3.90 -4.18 -14.77
CA ALA A 102 3.99 -5.13 -15.88
C ALA A 102 4.87 -4.56 -17.01
N GLY A 103 5.90 -5.30 -17.39
CA GLY A 103 6.85 -4.89 -18.44
C GLY A 103 7.83 -3.76 -18.08
N ARG A 104 7.76 -3.14 -16.89
CA ARG A 104 8.63 -2.00 -16.51
C ARG A 104 9.54 -2.25 -15.31
N GLY A 105 9.34 -3.33 -14.55
CA GLY A 105 10.17 -3.65 -13.39
C GLY A 105 9.57 -3.18 -12.07
N TRP A 106 10.42 -2.91 -11.08
CA TRP A 106 10.02 -2.48 -9.74
C TRP A 106 10.06 -0.95 -9.61
N VAL A 107 8.99 -0.39 -9.04
CA VAL A 107 8.84 1.06 -8.79
C VAL A 107 8.69 1.29 -7.29
N SER A 108 9.36 2.32 -6.77
CA SER A 108 9.21 2.72 -5.37
C SER A 108 7.79 3.24 -5.11
N SER A 109 7.22 2.89 -3.95
CA SER A 109 5.88 3.35 -3.56
C SER A 109 5.82 4.86 -3.31
N GLY A 110 6.93 5.45 -2.86
CA GLY A 110 7.08 6.88 -2.56
C GLY A 110 6.16 7.40 -1.45
N TYR A 111 6.42 8.63 -1.02
CA TYR A 111 5.48 9.42 -0.20
C TYR A 111 4.49 10.15 -1.12
N ARG A 112 3.22 10.26 -0.71
CA ARG A 112 2.21 11.10 -1.35
C ARG A 112 1.42 11.85 -0.30
N GLY A 113 1.61 13.17 -0.21
CA GLY A 113 0.77 14.03 0.61
C GLY A 113 -0.58 14.20 -0.08
N LEU A 114 -1.56 13.38 0.31
CA LEU A 114 -2.96 13.55 -0.08
C LEU A 114 -3.60 14.69 0.71
#